data_AF-A0A162JCW5-F1
#
_entry.id   AF-A0A162JCW5-F1
#
_cell.length_a   1.000
_cell.length_b   1.000
_cell.length_c   1.000
_cell.angle_alpha   90.00
_cell.angle_beta   90.00
_cell.angle_gamma   90.00
#
_symmetry.space_group_name_H-M   'P 1'
#
loop_
_entity.id
_entity.type
_entity.pdbx_description
1 polymer ?
#
loop_
_entity_poly.entity_id
_entity_poly.type
_entity_poly.pdbx_seq_one_letter_code
_entity_poly.pdbx_strand_id
1 'polypeptide(L)'
;MAASSSPGLFSAPAPIRSLFNSFPLAVHPAEALPARAPDTTGDDATAALPRLYVFARERDADLGLPSFNPTCLKWQTILRIANVCVRLVPSSNHASPSGALPFLMLPSSASTIAVPLTGEKIARFAQQHAPGAGLDDPSPRIDAYQALIAHQVRPAWLYSLYINPANGPLLDALYLPSSALLRPTQRHTLRTAAMTEILKSTRRTTGGFDADQLFHAAQEAFAALSALLGEAEWFLGTGVGR
;
A
#
# COMPACT_ATOMS: atom_id res chain seq x y z
N MET A 1 -22.67 -9.06 13.97
CA MET A 1 -22.66 -10.40 14.60
C MET A 1 -22.28 -10.21 16.07
N ALA A 2 -23.24 -10.32 17.00
CA ALA A 2 -22.96 -10.22 18.42
C ALA A 2 -22.43 -11.57 18.93
N ALA A 3 -21.27 -11.55 19.59
CA ALA A 3 -20.67 -12.73 20.20
C ALA A 3 -21.58 -13.30 21.30
N SER A 4 -21.74 -14.62 21.33
CA SER A 4 -22.46 -15.31 22.38
C SER A 4 -21.67 -15.22 23.69
N SER A 5 -21.99 -14.25 24.54
CA SER A 5 -21.51 -14.22 25.92
C SER A 5 -22.23 -15.31 26.72
N SER A 6 -21.47 -16.20 27.36
CA SER A 6 -22.01 -17.20 28.29
C SER A 6 -22.84 -16.50 29.38
N PRO A 7 -24.07 -16.95 29.66
CA PRO A 7 -24.95 -16.27 30.61
C PRO A 7 -24.36 -16.40 32.02
N GLY A 8 -23.99 -15.26 32.62
CA GLY A 8 -23.63 -15.20 34.03
C GLY A 8 -24.83 -15.50 34.94
N LEU A 9 -24.58 -15.81 36.21
CA LEU A 9 -25.58 -16.23 37.21
C LEU A 9 -26.77 -15.26 37.41
N PHE A 10 -26.65 -14.01 36.94
CA PHE A 10 -27.69 -12.96 37.02
C PHE A 10 -28.27 -12.57 35.65
N SER A 11 -28.04 -13.39 34.62
CA SER A 11 -28.57 -13.17 33.29
C SER A 11 -30.08 -13.46 33.26
N ALA A 12 -30.88 -12.47 32.83
CA ALA A 12 -32.31 -12.65 32.67
C ALA A 12 -32.64 -13.89 31.79
N PRO A 13 -33.65 -14.71 32.17
CA PRO A 13 -34.08 -15.86 31.39
C PRO A 13 -34.45 -15.48 29.94
N ALA A 14 -34.21 -16.41 29.01
CA ALA A 14 -34.48 -16.21 27.58
C ALA A 14 -35.89 -15.65 27.25
N PRO A 15 -36.98 -16.04 27.95
CA PRO A 15 -38.31 -15.47 27.70
C PRO A 15 -38.41 -13.98 28.02
N ILE A 16 -37.71 -13.51 29.06
CA ILE A 16 -37.66 -12.08 29.41
C ILE A 16 -36.85 -11.33 28.36
N ARG A 17 -35.74 -11.92 27.88
CA ARG A 17 -34.95 -11.36 26.77
C ARG A 17 -35.74 -11.27 25.47
N SER A 18 -36.63 -12.22 25.17
CA SER A 18 -37.43 -12.17 23.95
C SER A 18 -38.45 -11.04 23.93
N LEU A 19 -38.91 -10.55 25.10
CA LEU A 19 -39.77 -9.36 25.16
C LEU A 19 -39.05 -8.12 24.61
N PHE A 20 -37.74 -8.00 24.86
CA PHE A 20 -36.93 -6.90 24.35
C PHE A 20 -36.66 -6.97 22.85
N ASN A 21 -36.87 -8.12 22.20
CA ASN A 21 -36.80 -8.23 20.73
C ASN A 21 -37.98 -7.53 20.02
N SER A 22 -39.05 -7.19 20.77
CA SER A 22 -40.20 -6.43 20.24
C SER A 22 -39.91 -4.93 20.14
N PHE A 23 -38.77 -4.48 20.67
CA PHE A 23 -38.26 -3.13 20.49
C PHE A 23 -37.09 -3.14 19.51
N PRO A 24 -36.95 -2.12 18.65
CA PRO A 24 -37.79 -0.92 18.56
C PRO A 24 -39.13 -1.14 17.83
N LEU A 25 -40.16 -0.38 18.21
CA LEU A 25 -41.51 -0.46 17.63
C LEU A 25 -41.58 0.00 16.17
N ALA A 26 -40.61 0.83 15.74
CA ALA A 26 -40.42 1.24 14.36
C ALA A 26 -38.92 1.36 14.08
N VAL A 27 -38.47 0.83 12.93
CA VAL A 27 -37.11 1.02 12.41
C VAL A 27 -37.22 1.92 11.18
N HIS A 28 -36.62 3.10 11.28
CA HIS A 28 -36.53 4.02 10.14
C HIS A 28 -35.47 3.54 9.14
N PRO A 29 -35.56 3.94 7.87
CA PRO A 29 -34.49 3.69 6.91
C PRO A 29 -33.18 4.31 7.41
N ALA A 30 -32.05 3.73 6.99
CA ALA A 30 -30.74 4.27 7.29
C ALA A 30 -30.61 5.69 6.70
N GLU A 31 -30.01 6.59 7.46
CA GLU A 31 -29.73 7.95 7.00
C GLU A 31 -28.80 7.92 5.79
N ALA A 32 -29.02 8.83 4.84
CA ALA A 32 -28.13 8.96 3.70
C ALA A 32 -26.70 9.28 4.19
N LEU A 33 -25.70 8.68 3.52
CA LEU A 33 -24.32 8.97 3.85
C LEU A 33 -23.99 10.44 3.54
N PRO A 34 -23.08 11.08 4.30
CA PRO A 34 -22.65 12.46 4.02
C PRO A 34 -22.09 12.62 2.62
N ALA A 35 -22.15 13.82 2.06
CA ALA A 35 -21.69 14.12 0.69
C ALA A 35 -20.21 13.79 0.39
N ARG A 36 -19.39 13.62 1.44
CA ARG A 36 -17.96 13.24 1.32
C ARG A 36 -17.71 11.77 1.64
N ALA A 37 -18.74 10.98 1.87
CA ALA A 37 -18.61 9.54 1.98
C ALA A 37 -18.16 8.98 0.62
N PRO A 38 -17.33 7.92 0.60
CA PRO A 38 -16.97 7.29 -0.64
C PRO A 38 -18.23 6.77 -1.35
N ASP A 39 -18.39 7.13 -2.63
CA ASP A 39 -19.47 6.65 -3.48
C ASP A 39 -19.38 5.12 -3.60
N THR A 40 -20.17 4.44 -2.78
CA THR A 40 -20.28 2.98 -2.73
C THR A 40 -21.57 2.49 -3.38
N THR A 41 -22.45 3.42 -3.76
CA THR A 41 -23.83 3.16 -4.19
C THR A 41 -24.15 3.64 -5.60
N GLY A 42 -23.16 4.15 -6.35
CA GLY A 42 -23.40 4.54 -7.74
C GLY A 42 -23.53 3.31 -8.64
N ASP A 43 -24.53 3.30 -9.54
CA ASP A 43 -24.71 2.34 -10.64
C ASP A 43 -23.57 2.37 -11.69
N ASP A 44 -22.49 3.11 -11.41
CA ASP A 44 -21.31 3.15 -12.23
C ASP A 44 -20.51 1.85 -12.07
N ALA A 45 -20.20 1.20 -13.19
CA ALA A 45 -19.38 -0.01 -13.24
C ALA A 45 -18.02 0.18 -12.52
N THR A 46 -17.54 1.42 -12.37
CA THR A 46 -16.31 1.73 -11.63
C THR A 46 -16.46 1.68 -10.10
N ALA A 47 -17.68 1.82 -9.55
CA ALA A 47 -17.93 1.73 -8.11
C ALA A 47 -17.77 0.30 -7.57
N ALA A 48 -17.92 -0.69 -8.46
CA ALA A 48 -17.74 -2.11 -8.20
C ALA A 48 -16.27 -2.57 -8.34
N LEU A 49 -15.33 -1.70 -8.72
CA LEU A 49 -13.92 -2.06 -8.80
C LEU A 49 -13.23 -1.97 -7.42
N PRO A 50 -12.28 -2.87 -7.12
CA PRO A 50 -11.37 -2.68 -6.00
C PRO A 50 -10.62 -1.35 -6.11
N ARG A 51 -10.47 -0.65 -4.98
CA ARG A 51 -9.80 0.66 -4.90
C ARG A 51 -8.42 0.51 -4.27
N LEU A 52 -7.37 0.78 -5.03
CA LEU A 52 -5.98 0.77 -4.56
C LEU A 52 -5.55 2.17 -4.15
N TYR A 53 -5.33 2.38 -2.86
CA TYR A 53 -4.90 3.66 -2.31
C TYR A 53 -3.38 3.79 -2.40
N VAL A 54 -2.90 4.80 -3.12
CA VAL A 54 -1.48 4.97 -3.49
C VAL A 54 -1.02 6.41 -3.36
N PHE A 55 0.29 6.61 -3.39
CA PHE A 55 0.86 7.93 -3.67
C PHE A 55 0.76 8.23 -5.17
N ALA A 56 -0.17 9.10 -5.55
CA ALA A 56 -0.37 9.54 -6.92
C ALA A 56 -0.92 10.96 -6.93
N ARG A 57 -0.82 11.65 -8.06
CA ARG A 57 -1.61 12.87 -8.30
C ARG A 57 -3.02 12.45 -8.71
N GLU A 58 -4.00 13.30 -8.44
CA GLU A 58 -5.41 13.04 -8.79
C GLU A 58 -5.57 12.67 -10.26
N ARG A 59 -5.08 13.52 -11.17
CA ARG A 59 -5.14 13.28 -12.62
C ARG A 59 -4.43 11.99 -13.04
N ASP A 60 -3.30 11.68 -12.41
CA ASP A 60 -2.51 10.49 -12.73
C ASP A 60 -3.25 9.22 -12.27
N ALA A 61 -3.92 9.27 -11.12
CA ALA A 61 -4.72 8.16 -10.61
C ALA A 61 -5.95 7.89 -11.50
N ASP A 62 -6.63 8.94 -11.97
CA ASP A 62 -7.78 8.83 -12.87
C ASP A 62 -7.41 8.19 -14.22
N LEU A 63 -6.22 8.51 -14.74
CA LEU A 63 -5.68 7.92 -15.97
C LEU A 63 -5.03 6.56 -15.75
N GLY A 64 -4.94 6.07 -14.51
CA GLY A 64 -4.23 4.84 -14.20
C GLY A 64 -2.72 4.93 -14.51
N LEU A 65 -2.08 6.08 -14.29
CA LEU A 65 -0.64 6.21 -14.47
C LEU A 65 0.14 5.58 -13.30
N PRO A 66 1.44 5.27 -13.49
CA PRO A 66 2.30 4.72 -12.43
C PRO A 66 2.40 5.63 -11.20
N SER A 67 2.31 5.05 -10.01
CA SER A 67 2.64 5.74 -8.77
C SER A 67 4.11 6.15 -8.75
N PHE A 68 4.39 7.37 -8.26
CA PHE A 68 5.77 7.84 -8.04
C PHE A 68 6.42 7.26 -6.78
N ASN A 69 5.70 6.46 -5.98
CA ASN A 69 6.25 5.76 -4.84
C ASN A 69 6.59 4.31 -5.21
N PRO A 70 7.85 3.84 -5.02
CA PRO A 70 8.27 2.51 -5.45
C PRO A 70 7.44 1.36 -4.86
N THR A 71 7.05 1.44 -3.58
CA THR A 71 6.24 0.40 -2.94
C THR A 71 4.83 0.37 -3.50
N CYS A 72 4.22 1.54 -3.75
CA CYS A 72 2.91 1.63 -4.37
C CYS A 72 2.94 1.10 -5.81
N LEU A 73 3.98 1.47 -6.58
CA LEU A 73 4.18 1.00 -7.94
C LEU A 73 4.37 -0.51 -7.99
N LYS A 74 5.15 -1.11 -7.08
CA LYS A 74 5.30 -2.57 -6.97
C LYS A 74 3.93 -3.26 -6.93
N TRP A 75 3.05 -2.85 -6.01
CA TRP A 75 1.75 -3.49 -5.85
C TRP A 75 0.78 -3.16 -6.98
N GLN A 76 0.81 -1.94 -7.52
CA GLN A 76 0.07 -1.57 -8.72
C GLN A 76 0.44 -2.49 -9.90
N THR A 77 1.73 -2.74 -10.11
CA THR A 77 2.23 -3.62 -11.17
C THR A 77 1.87 -5.09 -10.92
N ILE A 78 2.02 -5.59 -9.70
CA ILE A 78 1.61 -6.97 -9.36
C ILE A 78 0.13 -7.21 -9.66
N LEU A 79 -0.75 -6.27 -9.29
CA LEU A 79 -2.18 -6.38 -9.56
C LEU A 79 -2.49 -6.33 -11.06
N ARG A 80 -1.79 -5.49 -11.82
CA ARG A 80 -1.92 -5.45 -13.29
C ARG A 80 -1.49 -6.74 -13.95
N ILE A 81 -0.35 -7.29 -13.54
CA ILE A 81 0.16 -8.57 -14.02
C ILE A 81 -0.84 -9.69 -13.72
N ALA A 82 -1.50 -9.64 -12.56
CA ALA A 82 -2.57 -10.57 -12.20
C ALA A 82 -3.92 -10.29 -12.90
N ASN A 83 -3.96 -9.39 -13.90
CA ASN A 83 -5.17 -8.96 -14.61
C ASN A 83 -6.29 -8.45 -13.67
N VAL A 84 -5.92 -7.90 -12.51
CA VAL A 84 -6.87 -7.27 -11.58
C VAL A 84 -7.06 -5.81 -11.97
N CYS A 85 -8.25 -5.48 -12.48
CA CYS A 85 -8.65 -4.09 -12.69
C CYS A 85 -8.91 -3.40 -11.35
N VAL A 86 -8.13 -2.36 -11.04
CA VAL A 86 -8.29 -1.56 -9.83
C VAL A 86 -8.43 -0.08 -10.16
N ARG A 87 -9.23 0.63 -9.37
CA ARG A 87 -9.28 2.09 -9.38
C ARG A 87 -8.19 2.62 -8.47
N LEU A 88 -7.33 3.51 -8.97
CA LEU A 88 -6.33 4.18 -8.15
C LEU A 88 -6.98 5.32 -7.38
N VAL A 89 -6.62 5.45 -6.09
CA VAL A 89 -7.08 6.55 -5.24
C VAL A 89 -5.86 7.24 -4.62
N PRO A 90 -5.61 8.52 -4.90
CA PRO A 90 -4.58 9.30 -4.22
C PRO A 90 -4.80 9.29 -2.71
N SER A 91 -3.77 9.03 -1.94
CA SER A 91 -3.88 8.85 -0.50
C SER A 91 -2.65 9.34 0.26
N SER A 92 -2.75 9.29 1.59
CA SER A 92 -1.63 9.51 2.50
C SER A 92 -1.47 8.32 3.45
N ASN A 93 -0.29 8.19 4.06
CA ASN A 93 -0.01 7.15 5.04
C ASN A 93 -1.01 7.13 6.21
N HIS A 94 -1.59 8.29 6.57
CA HIS A 94 -2.55 8.42 7.66
C HIS A 94 -3.89 7.74 7.39
N ALA A 95 -4.25 7.51 6.13
CA ALA A 95 -5.46 6.78 5.76
C ALA A 95 -5.26 5.25 5.81
N SER A 96 -4.01 4.78 5.88
CA SER A 96 -3.71 3.35 5.87
C SER A 96 -3.86 2.73 7.26
N PRO A 97 -4.50 1.55 7.39
CA PRO A 97 -4.59 0.82 8.65
C PRO A 97 -3.23 0.41 9.24
N SER A 98 -2.23 0.20 8.37
CA SER A 98 -0.86 -0.15 8.78
C SER A 98 0.04 1.07 8.97
N GLY A 99 -0.47 2.28 8.72
CA GLY A 99 0.32 3.51 8.70
C GLY A 99 1.25 3.66 7.48
N ALA A 100 1.13 2.80 6.46
CA ALA A 100 1.90 2.88 5.23
C ALA A 100 1.06 2.52 3.99
N LEU A 101 1.28 3.23 2.88
CA LEU A 101 0.71 2.88 1.59
C LEU A 101 1.55 1.83 0.85
N PRO A 102 0.93 1.02 -0.03
CA PRO A 102 -0.48 1.04 -0.40
C PRO A 102 -1.37 0.11 0.43
N PHE A 103 -2.68 0.33 0.36
CA PHE A 103 -3.71 -0.63 0.78
C PHE A 103 -4.82 -0.75 -0.26
N LEU A 104 -5.45 -1.91 -0.31
CA LEU A 104 -6.52 -2.24 -1.26
C LEU A 104 -7.84 -2.37 -0.50
N MET A 105 -8.86 -1.63 -0.95
CA MET A 105 -10.23 -1.76 -0.47
C MET A 105 -11.06 -2.52 -1.48
N LEU A 106 -11.67 -3.61 -1.05
CA LEU A 106 -12.66 -4.31 -1.86
C LEU A 106 -14.00 -3.56 -1.81
N PRO A 107 -14.82 -3.65 -2.88
CA PRO A 107 -16.17 -3.11 -2.87
C PRO A 107 -16.96 -3.69 -1.69
N SER A 108 -17.66 -2.83 -0.95
CA SER A 108 -18.53 -3.28 0.13
C SER A 108 -19.81 -3.84 -0.47
N SER A 109 -20.07 -5.13 -0.30
CA SER A 109 -21.45 -5.62 -0.38
C SER A 109 -22.21 -5.05 0.83
N ALA A 110 -23.50 -4.71 0.67
CA ALA A 110 -24.32 -3.96 1.63
C ALA A 110 -24.44 -4.57 3.06
N SER A 111 -23.80 -5.72 3.33
CA SER A 111 -23.90 -6.48 4.58
C SER A 111 -22.56 -6.85 5.24
N THR A 112 -21.41 -6.53 4.64
CA THR A 112 -20.09 -6.92 5.17
C THR A 112 -19.14 -5.72 5.26
N ILE A 113 -18.53 -5.52 6.43
CA ILE A 113 -17.48 -4.51 6.64
C ILE A 113 -16.32 -4.80 5.67
N ALA A 114 -16.03 -3.86 4.76
CA ALA A 114 -14.90 -3.98 3.85
C ALA A 114 -13.57 -3.93 4.63
N VAL A 115 -12.87 -5.06 4.71
CA VAL A 115 -11.58 -5.16 5.40
C VAL A 115 -10.46 -4.73 4.43
N PRO A 116 -9.64 -3.72 4.79
CA PRO A 116 -8.52 -3.30 3.96
C PRO A 116 -7.43 -4.39 3.88
N LEU A 117 -6.93 -4.63 2.67
CA LEU A 117 -5.82 -5.55 2.40
C LEU A 117 -4.51 -4.77 2.30
N THR A 118 -3.46 -5.26 2.96
CA THR A 118 -2.11 -4.66 2.96
C THR A 118 -1.05 -5.73 2.72
N GLY A 119 0.09 -5.34 2.13
CA GLY A 119 1.27 -6.20 1.98
C GLY A 119 0.95 -7.58 1.41
N GLU A 120 1.30 -8.64 2.14
CA GLU A 120 1.06 -10.05 1.75
C GLU A 120 -0.40 -10.36 1.42
N LYS A 121 -1.37 -9.65 2.03
CA LYS A 121 -2.79 -9.86 1.71
C LYS A 121 -3.12 -9.42 0.28
N ILE A 122 -2.43 -8.40 -0.23
CA ILE A 122 -2.55 -7.97 -1.63
C ILE A 122 -1.91 -9.02 -2.55
N ALA A 123 -0.76 -9.61 -2.18
CA ALA A 123 -0.15 -10.70 -2.94
C ALA A 123 -1.08 -11.90 -3.06
N ARG A 124 -1.63 -12.38 -1.95
CA ARG A 124 -2.59 -13.50 -1.95
C ARG A 124 -3.83 -13.20 -2.77
N PHE A 125 -4.34 -11.97 -2.68
CA PHE A 125 -5.46 -11.55 -3.52
C PHE A 125 -5.11 -11.60 -5.02
N ALA A 126 -3.93 -11.10 -5.42
CA ALA A 126 -3.46 -11.17 -6.80
C ALA A 126 -3.29 -12.62 -7.29
N GLN A 127 -2.70 -13.49 -6.46
CA GLN A 127 -2.53 -14.92 -6.77
C GLN A 127 -3.86 -15.65 -6.99
N GLN A 128 -4.88 -15.34 -6.19
CA GLN A 128 -6.22 -15.92 -6.37
C GLN A 128 -6.85 -15.55 -7.72
N HIS A 129 -6.50 -14.39 -8.27
CA HIS A 129 -7.01 -13.93 -9.57
C HIS A 129 -6.15 -14.40 -10.75
N ALA A 130 -4.89 -14.76 -10.50
CA ALA A 130 -3.97 -15.28 -11.51
C ALA A 130 -3.11 -16.44 -10.98
N PRO A 131 -3.70 -17.63 -10.72
CA PRO A 131 -3.00 -18.76 -10.13
C PRO A 131 -1.86 -19.31 -11.00
N GLY A 132 -1.84 -19.00 -12.30
CA GLY A 132 -0.79 -19.39 -13.25
C GLY A 132 0.32 -18.36 -13.46
N ALA A 133 0.25 -17.16 -12.84
CA ALA A 133 1.19 -16.07 -13.12
C ALA A 133 2.54 -16.18 -12.39
N GLY A 134 2.81 -17.27 -11.65
CA GLY A 134 4.10 -17.50 -11.01
C GLY A 134 4.51 -16.43 -9.99
N LEU A 135 3.55 -15.73 -9.38
CA LEU A 135 3.79 -14.57 -8.49
C LEU A 135 4.49 -14.92 -7.17
N ASP A 136 4.65 -16.21 -6.86
CA ASP A 136 5.15 -16.71 -5.58
C ASP A 136 6.10 -17.89 -5.77
N ASP A 137 6.98 -17.83 -6.78
CA ASP A 137 8.04 -18.83 -6.91
C ASP A 137 9.07 -18.61 -5.78
N PRO A 138 9.17 -19.50 -4.78
CA PRO A 138 10.06 -19.33 -3.64
C PRO A 138 11.47 -19.78 -4.02
N SER A 139 12.08 -19.08 -4.98
CA SER A 139 13.45 -19.34 -5.35
C SER A 139 14.39 -18.60 -4.40
N PRO A 140 15.34 -19.27 -3.72
CA PRO A 140 16.31 -18.60 -2.84
C PRO A 140 17.15 -17.56 -3.61
N ARG A 141 17.22 -17.70 -4.94
CA ARG A 141 17.83 -16.72 -5.83
C ARG A 141 17.03 -15.42 -5.89
N ILE A 142 15.70 -15.48 -5.96
CA ILE A 142 14.82 -14.30 -5.94
C ILE A 142 14.99 -13.55 -4.62
N ASP A 143 15.01 -14.27 -3.49
CA ASP A 143 15.15 -13.66 -2.17
C ASP A 143 16.47 -12.89 -2.03
N ALA A 144 17.57 -13.43 -2.57
CA ALA A 144 18.86 -12.76 -2.57
C ALA A 144 18.83 -11.42 -3.34
N TYR A 145 18.15 -11.37 -4.49
CA TYR A 145 18.02 -10.14 -5.28
C TYR A 145 17.00 -9.16 -4.70
N GLN A 146 15.92 -9.65 -4.10
CA GLN A 146 15.01 -8.79 -3.33
C GLN A 146 15.73 -8.14 -2.15
N ALA A 147 16.60 -8.89 -1.46
CA ALA A 147 17.45 -8.35 -0.41
C ALA A 147 18.43 -7.30 -0.95
N LEU A 148 19.02 -7.53 -2.12
CA LEU A 148 19.90 -6.56 -2.80
C LEU A 148 19.18 -5.22 -3.06
N ILE A 149 17.96 -5.27 -3.61
CA ILE A 149 17.14 -4.08 -3.85
C ILE A 149 16.78 -3.40 -2.52
N ALA A 150 16.36 -4.17 -1.51
CA ALA A 150 15.93 -3.65 -0.23
C ALA A 150 17.06 -3.00 0.58
N HIS A 151 18.29 -3.52 0.48
CA HIS A 151 19.42 -3.10 1.33
C HIS A 151 20.45 -2.22 0.62
N GLN A 152 20.48 -2.18 -0.71
CA GLN A 152 21.46 -1.36 -1.46
C GLN A 152 20.78 -0.28 -2.30
N VAL A 153 19.75 -0.63 -3.07
CA VAL A 153 19.08 0.34 -3.97
C VAL A 153 18.16 1.27 -3.18
N ARG A 154 17.34 0.73 -2.29
CA ARG A 154 16.35 1.50 -1.53
C ARG A 154 16.98 2.59 -0.65
N PRO A 155 18.09 2.36 0.08
CA PRO A 155 18.71 3.43 0.87
C PRO A 155 19.24 4.58 0.00
N ALA A 156 19.81 4.27 -1.17
CA ALA A 156 20.27 5.29 -2.13
C ALA A 156 19.09 6.11 -2.69
N TRP A 157 17.96 5.47 -2.99
CA TRP A 157 16.73 6.17 -3.39
C TRP A 157 16.19 7.08 -2.28
N LEU A 158 16.18 6.60 -1.03
CA LEU A 158 15.72 7.40 0.10
C LEU A 158 16.62 8.62 0.33
N TYR A 159 17.94 8.43 0.25
CA TYR A 159 18.90 9.52 0.33
C TYR A 159 18.67 10.53 -0.80
N SER A 160 18.58 10.05 -2.05
CA SER A 160 18.47 10.92 -3.22
C SER A 160 17.20 11.76 -3.19
N LEU A 161 16.05 11.21 -2.78
CA LEU A 161 14.79 11.95 -2.77
C LEU A 161 14.58 12.81 -1.53
N TYR A 162 14.84 12.27 -0.33
CA TYR A 162 14.45 12.93 0.92
C TYR A 162 15.55 13.83 1.49
N ILE A 163 16.82 13.46 1.30
CA ILE A 163 17.95 14.07 1.99
C ILE A 163 18.73 15.03 1.08
N ASN A 164 18.98 14.64 -0.17
CA ASN A 164 19.72 15.47 -1.11
C ASN A 164 18.96 16.80 -1.40
N PRO A 165 19.57 17.97 -1.11
CA PRO A 165 18.90 19.26 -1.31
C PRO A 165 18.57 19.54 -2.78
N ALA A 166 19.31 18.99 -3.74
CA ALA A 166 19.06 19.17 -5.17
C ALA A 166 17.67 18.67 -5.59
N ASN A 167 17.17 17.63 -4.93
CA ASN A 167 15.84 17.05 -5.19
C ASN A 167 14.74 17.63 -4.29
N GLY A 168 15.04 18.68 -3.50
CA GLY A 168 14.07 19.35 -2.64
C GLY A 168 12.78 19.78 -3.35
N PRO A 169 12.85 20.44 -4.53
CA PRO A 169 11.65 20.81 -5.28
C PRO A 169 10.80 19.61 -5.71
N LEU A 170 11.44 18.47 -6.04
CA LEU A 170 10.76 17.25 -6.42
C LEU A 170 10.04 16.61 -5.21
N LEU A 171 10.71 16.54 -4.06
CA LEU A 171 10.09 16.08 -2.81
C LEU A 171 8.86 16.91 -2.47
N ASP A 172 8.99 18.24 -2.58
CA ASP A 172 7.90 19.17 -2.31
C ASP A 172 6.71 18.97 -3.25
N ALA A 173 6.97 18.73 -4.54
CA ALA A 173 5.93 18.53 -5.55
C ALA A 173 5.22 17.17 -5.46
N LEU A 174 5.85 16.16 -4.85
CA LEU A 174 5.33 14.79 -4.80
C LEU A 174 4.72 14.41 -3.45
N TYR A 175 5.36 14.79 -2.33
CA TYR A 175 5.00 14.29 -1.00
C TYR A 175 4.49 15.34 -0.03
N LEU A 176 4.64 16.64 -0.33
CA LEU A 176 4.22 17.70 0.56
C LEU A 176 2.93 18.39 0.08
N PRO A 177 2.12 18.89 1.02
CA PRO A 177 0.90 19.62 0.72
C PRO A 177 1.21 20.98 0.13
N SER A 178 0.24 21.51 -0.60
CA SER A 178 0.29 22.86 -1.13
C SER A 178 0.36 23.94 -0.03
N SER A 179 -0.02 23.65 1.21
CA SER A 179 -0.02 24.61 2.32
C SER A 179 1.38 24.90 2.87
N ALA A 180 1.87 26.13 2.66
CA ALA A 180 3.22 26.54 3.07
C ALA A 180 3.49 26.38 4.58
N LEU A 181 2.45 26.49 5.43
CA LEU A 181 2.56 26.35 6.89
C LEU A 181 2.88 24.92 7.35
N LEU A 182 2.39 23.90 6.63
CA LEU A 182 2.58 22.49 7.01
C LEU A 182 3.82 21.86 6.37
N ARG A 183 4.37 22.48 5.31
CA ARG A 183 5.53 21.93 4.59
C ARG A 183 6.77 21.73 5.47
N PRO A 184 7.20 22.68 6.34
CA PRO A 184 8.44 22.51 7.10
C PRO A 184 8.39 21.32 8.05
N THR A 185 7.29 21.18 8.80
CA THR A 185 7.12 20.10 9.78
C THR A 185 7.05 18.74 9.10
N GLN A 186 6.24 18.62 8.04
CA GLN A 186 6.14 17.36 7.30
C GLN A 186 7.43 16.99 6.58
N ARG A 187 8.15 17.97 6.02
CA ARG A 187 9.47 17.72 5.42
C ARG A 187 10.46 17.20 6.45
N HIS A 188 10.46 17.79 7.66
CA HIS A 188 11.28 17.30 8.75
C HIS A 188 10.93 15.86 9.11
N THR A 189 9.64 15.54 9.28
CA THR A 189 9.18 14.17 9.56
C THR A 189 9.61 13.18 8.48
N LEU A 190 9.44 13.51 7.20
CA LEU A 190 9.84 12.64 6.09
C LEU A 190 11.36 12.42 6.06
N ARG A 191 12.15 13.48 6.28
CA ARG A 191 13.62 13.39 6.34
C ARG A 191 14.10 12.53 7.49
N THR A 192 13.55 12.75 8.68
CA THR A 192 13.88 11.95 9.87
C THR A 192 13.51 10.49 9.66
N ALA A 193 12.33 10.20 9.11
CA ALA A 193 11.91 8.83 8.80
C ALA A 193 12.83 8.16 7.75
N ALA A 194 13.18 8.87 6.67
CA ALA A 194 14.12 8.36 5.67
C ALA A 194 15.51 8.09 6.27
N MET A 195 16.01 9.00 7.11
CA MET A 195 17.28 8.83 7.80
C MET A 195 17.28 7.62 8.73
N THR A 196 16.24 7.44 9.55
CA THR A 196 16.09 6.27 10.42
C THR A 196 16.06 4.97 9.62
N GLU A 197 15.38 4.97 8.47
CA GLU A 197 15.32 3.82 7.58
C GLU A 197 16.70 3.47 7.02
N ILE A 198 17.44 4.45 6.48
CA ILE A 198 18.77 4.26 5.91
C ILE A 198 19.73 3.70 6.97
N LEU A 199 19.70 4.24 8.20
CA LEU A 199 20.54 3.74 9.29
C LEU A 199 20.19 2.30 9.66
N LYS A 200 18.89 1.96 9.70
CA LYS A 200 18.42 0.60 9.97
C LYS A 200 18.84 -0.38 8.88
N SER A 201 18.68 -0.01 7.60
CA SER A 201 18.97 -0.88 6.46
C SER A 201 20.47 -1.11 6.24
N THR A 202 21.29 -0.09 6.49
CA THR A 202 22.77 -0.16 6.42
C THR A 202 23.41 -0.71 7.69
N ARG A 203 22.61 -1.04 8.73
CA ARG A 203 23.06 -1.51 10.05
C ARG A 203 24.07 -0.55 10.71
N ARG A 204 24.00 0.75 10.43
CA ARG A 204 24.85 1.77 11.04
C ARG A 204 24.14 2.37 12.24
N THR A 205 24.72 2.16 13.43
CA THR A 205 24.20 2.69 14.70
C THR A 205 24.84 4.02 15.10
N THR A 206 26.01 4.33 14.55
CA THR A 206 26.87 5.45 14.96
C THR A 206 27.73 5.92 13.78
N GLY A 207 27.82 7.23 13.58
CA GLY A 207 28.47 7.86 12.42
C GLY A 207 27.49 7.95 11.24
N GLY A 208 27.28 9.18 10.73
CA GLY A 208 26.34 9.44 9.64
C GLY A 208 26.56 8.55 8.40
N PHE A 209 25.61 8.57 7.48
CA PHE A 209 25.75 7.87 6.20
C PHE A 209 26.58 8.71 5.23
N ASP A 210 27.44 8.02 4.49
CA ASP A 210 28.22 8.58 3.39
C ASP A 210 27.44 8.38 2.09
N ALA A 211 27.15 9.48 1.40
CA ALA A 211 26.37 9.49 0.17
C ALA A 211 27.06 8.67 -0.93
N ASP A 212 28.39 8.79 -1.04
CA ASP A 212 29.15 8.13 -2.09
C ASP A 212 29.11 6.60 -1.91
N GLN A 213 29.18 6.13 -0.66
CA GLN A 213 29.03 4.70 -0.34
C GLN A 213 27.63 4.17 -0.65
N LEU A 214 26.58 4.94 -0.38
CA LEU A 214 25.20 4.55 -0.72
C LEU A 214 25.03 4.41 -2.23
N PHE A 215 25.54 5.37 -3.00
CA PHE A 215 25.45 5.33 -4.46
C PHE A 215 26.33 4.25 -5.07
N HIS A 216 27.53 4.02 -4.53
CA HIS A 216 28.39 2.92 -4.98
C HIS A 216 27.73 1.56 -4.75
N ALA A 217 27.16 1.33 -3.57
CA ALA A 217 26.43 0.09 -3.29
C ALA A 217 25.22 -0.09 -4.22
N ALA A 218 24.47 0.98 -4.51
CA ALA A 218 23.37 0.91 -5.46
C ALA A 218 23.85 0.63 -6.89
N GLN A 219 25.00 1.18 -7.30
CA GLN A 219 25.60 0.90 -8.60
C GLN A 219 26.04 -0.57 -8.72
N GLU A 220 26.67 -1.13 -7.68
CA GLU A 220 27.01 -2.56 -7.61
C GLU A 220 25.76 -3.44 -7.70
N ALA A 221 24.68 -3.06 -6.99
CA ALA A 221 23.41 -3.76 -7.06
C ALA A 221 22.84 -3.77 -8.48
N PHE A 222 22.81 -2.62 -9.15
CA PHE A 222 22.33 -2.53 -10.53
C PHE A 222 23.24 -3.28 -11.51
N ALA A 223 24.55 -3.28 -11.30
CA ALA A 223 25.47 -4.09 -12.11
C ALA A 223 25.22 -5.59 -11.94
N ALA A 224 24.98 -6.05 -10.72
CA ALA A 224 24.64 -7.45 -10.45
C ALA A 224 23.29 -7.86 -11.04
N LEU A 225 22.28 -6.97 -10.99
CA LEU A 225 20.99 -7.18 -11.64
C LEU A 225 21.13 -7.18 -13.17
N SER A 226 21.92 -6.27 -13.74
CA SER A 226 22.20 -6.24 -15.18
C SER A 226 22.87 -7.55 -15.64
N ALA A 227 23.89 -8.01 -14.91
CA ALA A 227 24.56 -9.27 -15.20
C ALA A 227 23.64 -10.49 -15.07
N LEU A 228 22.68 -10.46 -14.13
CA LEU A 228 21.66 -11.50 -13.99
C LEU A 228 20.70 -11.52 -15.18
N LEU A 229 20.24 -10.35 -15.63
CA LEU A 229 19.35 -10.24 -16.78
C LEU A 229 20.07 -10.67 -18.06
N GLY A 230 21.33 -10.26 -18.23
CA GLY A 230 22.11 -10.55 -19.43
C GLY A 230 21.37 -10.08 -20.68
N GLU A 231 21.16 -11.00 -21.61
CA GLU A 231 20.37 -10.78 -22.84
C GLU A 231 18.91 -11.24 -22.72
N ALA A 232 18.48 -11.73 -21.55
CA ALA A 232 17.12 -12.19 -21.35
C ALA A 232 16.16 -11.02 -21.19
N GLU A 233 14.91 -11.17 -21.67
CA GLU A 233 13.85 -10.18 -21.44
C GLU A 233 13.34 -10.22 -19.99
N TRP A 234 13.41 -11.39 -19.34
CA TRP A 234 12.92 -11.64 -17.99
C TRP A 234 13.96 -12.37 -17.15
N PHE A 235 14.15 -11.94 -15.90
CA PHE A 235 15.20 -12.43 -14.98
C PHE A 235 15.24 -13.96 -14.77
N LEU A 236 14.14 -14.68 -14.96
CA LEU A 236 14.03 -16.12 -14.70
C LEU A 236 13.39 -16.91 -15.85
N GLY A 237 13.34 -16.33 -17.06
CA GLY A 237 12.85 -17.02 -18.26
C GLY A 237 11.33 -17.29 -18.29
N THR A 238 10.60 -17.07 -17.19
CA THR A 238 9.13 -17.06 -17.17
C THR A 238 8.65 -15.65 -17.50
N GLY A 239 8.35 -15.41 -18.77
CA GLY A 239 7.63 -14.22 -19.16
C GLY A 239 6.30 -14.16 -18.40
N VAL A 240 5.97 -12.99 -17.87
CA VAL A 240 4.62 -12.73 -17.34
C VAL A 240 3.63 -13.08 -18.45
N GLY A 241 2.74 -14.03 -18.16
CA GLY A 241 1.84 -14.63 -19.15
C GLY A 241 1.09 -13.58 -19.98
N ARG A 242 1.06 -13.81 -21.30
CA ARG A 242 0.01 -13.28 -22.17
C ARG A 242 -1.34 -13.84 -21.75
#